data_AF-A0A432V677-F1
#
_entry.id   AF-A0A432V677-F1
#
_cell.length_a   1.000
_cell.length_b   1.000
_cell.length_c   1.000
_cell.angle_alpha   90.00
_cell.angle_beta   90.00
_cell.angle_gamma   90.00
#
_symmetry.space_group_name_H-M   'P 1'
#
loop_
_entity.id
_entity.type
_entity.pdbx_description
1 polymer ?
#
loop_
_entity_poly.entity_id
_entity_poly.type
_entity_poly.pdbx_seq_one_letter_code
_entity_poly.pdbx_strand_id
1 'polypeptide(L)' 'MKKPNPDPEKADRRRNGSAELLGPNSEIGRKLKQYYDGLVSEEIPDRFAQLLRQLEQTEPAEKKG' A
#
# COMPACT_ATOMS: atom_id res chain seq x y z
N MET A 1 8.34 6.10 -21.46
CA MET A 1 6.98 6.64 -21.19
C MET A 1 6.79 6.80 -19.69
N LYS A 2 6.66 8.04 -19.16
CA LYS A 2 6.30 8.28 -17.75
C LYS A 2 4.80 8.01 -17.58
N LYS A 3 4.42 7.07 -16.72
CA LYS A 3 3.00 6.89 -16.36
C LYS A 3 2.52 8.14 -15.61
N PRO A 4 1.32 8.67 -15.91
CA PRO A 4 0.78 9.82 -15.19
C PRO A 4 0.45 9.40 -13.75
N ASN A 5 0.86 10.24 -12.80
CA ASN A 5 0.52 10.09 -11.39
C ASN A 5 -1.01 10.21 -11.22
N PRO A 6 -1.68 9.39 -10.38
CA PRO A 6 -3.13 9.49 -10.24
C PRO A 6 -3.54 10.84 -9.65
N ASP A 7 -4.52 11.47 -10.30
CA ASP A 7 -5.15 12.72 -9.87
C ASP A 7 -5.57 12.67 -8.39
N PRO A 8 -5.16 13.63 -7.55
CA PRO A 8 -5.47 13.62 -6.11
C PRO A 8 -6.97 13.58 -5.83
N GLU A 9 -7.80 14.17 -6.69
CA GLU A 9 -9.26 14.12 -6.56
C GLU A 9 -9.85 12.71 -6.74
N LYS A 10 -9.27 11.89 -7.65
CA LYS A 10 -9.72 10.50 -7.83
C LYS A 10 -9.33 9.64 -6.63
N ALA A 11 -8.23 9.94 -5.97
CA ALA A 11 -7.84 9.28 -4.73
C ALA A 11 -8.76 9.65 -3.56
N ASP A 12 -9.24 10.89 -3.48
CA ASP A 12 -10.25 11.31 -2.47
C ASP A 12 -11.63 10.66 -2.70
N ARG A 13 -12.10 10.58 -3.95
CA ARG A 13 -13.40 9.91 -4.23
C ARG A 13 -13.40 8.43 -3.86
N ARG A 14 -12.29 7.71 -4.08
CA ARG A 14 -12.16 6.31 -3.63
C ARG A 14 -12.16 6.20 -2.10
N ARG A 15 -11.56 7.16 -1.39
CA ARG A 15 -11.55 7.20 0.08
C ARG A 15 -12.96 7.39 0.66
N ASN A 16 -13.78 8.23 0.05
CA ASN A 16 -15.16 8.45 0.51
C ASN A 16 -16.07 7.23 0.26
N GLY A 17 -15.90 6.55 -0.87
CA GLY A 17 -16.65 5.32 -1.17
C GLY A 17 -16.32 4.15 -0.24
N SER A 18 -15.08 4.07 0.29
CA SER A 18 -14.69 3.06 1.27
C SER A 18 -15.33 3.26 2.65
N ALA A 19 -15.57 4.52 3.05
CA ALA A 19 -16.28 4.81 4.30
C ALA A 19 -17.76 4.41 4.20
N GLU A 20 -18.37 4.62 3.04
CA GLU A 20 -19.75 4.23 2.75
C GLU A 20 -19.93 2.70 2.70
N LEU A 21 -18.94 1.97 2.19
CA LEU A 21 -18.90 0.49 2.17
C LEU A 21 -18.90 -0.16 3.56
N LEU A 22 -18.38 0.53 4.59
CA LEU A 22 -18.34 0.01 5.95
C LEU A 22 -19.59 0.40 6.78
N GLY A 23 -20.43 1.30 6.25
CA GLY A 23 -21.69 1.70 6.89
C GLY A 23 -21.49 2.15 8.35
N PRO A 24 -22.22 1.57 9.32
CA PRO A 24 -22.06 1.87 10.75
C PRO A 24 -20.63 1.65 11.30
N ASN A 25 -19.81 0.84 10.63
CA ASN A 25 -18.42 0.56 11.00
C ASN A 25 -17.41 1.52 10.35
N SER A 26 -17.87 2.57 9.66
CA SER A 26 -17.02 3.59 9.04
C SER A 26 -16.01 4.21 10.02
N GLU A 27 -16.41 4.44 11.27
CA GLU A 27 -15.53 4.93 12.34
C GLU A 27 -14.43 3.94 12.72
N ILE A 28 -14.70 2.62 12.62
CA ILE A 28 -13.68 1.58 12.83
C ILE A 28 -12.63 1.64 11.72
N GLY A 29 -13.08 1.74 10.45
CA GLY A 29 -12.19 1.88 9.30
C GLY A 29 -11.33 3.14 9.38
N ARG A 30 -11.91 4.27 9.80
CA ARG A 30 -11.21 5.53 10.01
C ARG A 30 -10.13 5.41 11.09
N LYS A 31 -10.44 4.79 12.23
CA LYS A 31 -9.47 4.57 13.33
C LYS A 31 -8.34 3.62 12.94
N LEU A 32 -8.65 2.53 12.24
CA LEU A 32 -7.63 1.62 11.71
C LEU A 32 -6.68 2.36 10.78
N LYS A 33 -7.21 3.16 9.85
CA LYS A 33 -6.38 3.98 8.97
C LYS A 33 -5.47 4.92 9.76
N GLN A 34 -6.00 5.69 10.70
CA GLN A 34 -5.20 6.60 11.52
C GLN A 34 -4.08 5.87 12.28
N TYR A 35 -4.36 4.66 12.79
CA TYR A 35 -3.38 3.83 13.47
C TYR A 35 -2.26 3.37 12.53
N TYR A 36 -2.59 2.90 11.33
CA TYR A 36 -1.58 2.48 10.35
C TYR A 36 -0.82 3.66 9.72
N ASP A 37 -1.49 4.80 9.45
CA ASP A 37 -0.84 6.00 8.92
C ASP A 37 0.27 6.50 9.86
N GLY A 38 0.12 6.32 11.17
CA GLY A 38 1.15 6.64 12.17
C GLY A 38 2.27 5.59 12.31
N LEU A 39 2.06 4.36 11.83
CA LEU A 39 3.07 3.29 11.85
C LEU A 39 3.87 3.20 10.55
N VAL A 40 3.25 3.59 9.43
CA VAL A 40 3.88 3.61 8.09
C VAL A 40 4.96 4.69 7.99
N SER A 41 5.08 5.59 8.98
CA SER A 41 6.19 6.56 9.07
C SER A 41 7.49 6.00 9.64
N GLU A 42 7.48 4.78 10.19
CA GLU A 42 8.72 4.14 10.65
C GLU A 42 9.57 3.70 9.45
N GLU A 43 10.88 3.89 9.54
CA GLU A 43 11.82 3.47 8.49
C GLU A 43 11.64 1.97 8.21
N ILE A 44 11.45 1.62 6.94
CA ILE A 44 11.32 0.21 6.54
C ILE A 44 12.63 -0.51 6.88
N PRO A 45 12.61 -1.56 7.73
CA PRO A 45 13.85 -2.23 8.14
C PRO A 45 14.64 -2.84 6.97
N ASP A 46 15.97 -2.76 7.05
CA ASP A 46 16.93 -3.34 6.09
C ASP A 46 16.71 -4.84 5.80
N ARG A 47 16.08 -5.55 6.74
CA ARG A 47 15.71 -6.96 6.58
C ARG A 47 14.80 -7.18 5.37
N PHE A 48 13.90 -6.26 5.04
CA PHE A 48 13.06 -6.38 3.85
C PHE A 48 13.89 -6.32 2.56
N ALA A 49 14.85 -5.40 2.47
CA ALA A 49 15.77 -5.32 1.34
C ALA A 49 16.68 -6.56 1.24
N GLN A 50 17.09 -7.14 2.38
CA GLN A 50 17.82 -8.40 2.38
C GLN A 50 16.99 -9.57 1.85
N LEU A 51 15.73 -9.69 2.28
CA LEU A 51 14.82 -10.74 1.81
C LEU A 51 14.49 -10.60 0.33
N LEU A 52 14.27 -9.38 -0.16
CA LEU A 52 14.07 -9.11 -1.59
C LEU A 52 15.28 -9.53 -2.41
N ARG A 53 16.50 -9.19 -1.97
CA ARG A 53 17.75 -9.63 -2.63
C ARG A 53 17.91 -11.15 -2.61
N GLN A 54 17.55 -11.81 -1.50
CA GLN A 54 17.58 -13.27 -1.43
C GLN A 54 16.62 -13.89 -2.42
N LEU A 55 15.40 -13.34 -2.54
CA LEU A 55 14.38 -13.80 -3.47
C LEU A 55 14.81 -13.61 -4.93
N GLU A 56 15.41 -12.46 -5.27
CA GLU A 56 16.01 -12.20 -6.59
C GLU A 56 17.16 -13.17 -6.93
N GLN A 57 17.90 -13.65 -5.93
CA GLN A 57 18.99 -14.61 -6.11
C GLN A 57 18.51 -16.06 -6.26
N THR A 58 17.38 -16.42 -5.63
CA THR A 58 16.78 -17.76 -5.73
C THR A 58 15.75 -17.89 -6.84
N GLU A 59 15.23 -16.79 -7.40
CA GLU A 59 14.40 -16.86 -8.59
C GLU A 59 15.24 -17.39 -9.78
N PRO A 60 14.89 -18.55 -10.36
CA PRO A 60 15.51 -18.98 -11.61
C PRO A 60 15.18 -17.93 -12.68
N ALA A 61 16.14 -17.64 -13.56
CA ALA A 61 16.00 -16.65 -14.64
C ALA A 61 14.93 -16.98 -15.72
N GLU A 62 13.98 -17.85 -15.41
CA GLU A 62 12.82 -18.20 -16.23
C GLU A 62 11.57 -17.97 -15.34
N LYS A 63 10.77 -16.93 -15.55
CA LYS A 63 9.92 -16.76 -16.73
C LYS A 63 9.86 -15.29 -17.19
N LYS A 64 10.76 -14.92 -18.11
CA LYS A 64 10.36 -14.04 -19.22
C LYS A 64 9.82 -14.96 -20.32
N GLY A 65 8.54 -15.27 -20.24
CA GLY A 65 7.74 -15.94 -21.27
C GLY A 65 6.37 -15.29 -21.31
#